data_AF-A0A7Y5QZ60-F1
#
_entry.id   AF-A0A7Y5QZ60-F1
#
_cell.length_a   1.000
_cell.length_b   1.000
_cell.length_c   1.000
_cell.angle_alpha   90.00
_cell.angle_beta   90.00
_cell.angle_gamma   90.00
#
_symmetry.space_group_name_H-M   'P 1'
#
loop_
_entity.id
_entity.type
_entity.pdbx_description
1 polymer ?
#
loop_
_entity_poly.entity_id
_entity_poly.type
_entity_poly.pdbx_seq_one_letter_code
_entity_poly.pdbx_strand_id
1 'polypeptide(L)'
;MGILDRLSSLLKSNINDLISKAEDPEKMLNQILVDMKGQLVKAKQQVASAIADEKRLRDQVDQEYRQAQDWEKRAMLAVQEGRDDLAKQALVRHGEHMSHGQTLEATWESHRMETEKLKNSLRDLNDKIEEAKRKKNLLIARQRRAQAQQRIAETMSSMSENSAFEAFSRMEERIVSTEKRIQASAEIDEEFTGDKLANDFKRLEKSAGAVGVDQQLLALKQKMGMLPAGAPQTNRQLGTGAPQNAREETVHADIEDLKDET
;
A
#
# COMPACT_ATOMS: atom_id res chain seq x y z
N MET A 1 -16.75 12.24 -35.64
CA MET A 1 -15.80 11.64 -34.66
C MET A 1 -14.84 12.71 -34.19
N GLY A 2 -15.10 13.28 -33.01
CA GLY A 2 -14.31 14.38 -32.47
C GLY A 2 -12.91 13.95 -32.02
N ILE A 3 -12.00 14.91 -31.85
CA ILE A 3 -10.65 14.68 -31.31
C ILE A 3 -10.73 14.03 -29.91
N LEU A 4 -11.77 14.36 -29.15
CA LEU A 4 -12.09 13.77 -27.85
C LEU A 4 -12.54 12.29 -27.93
N ASP A 5 -13.24 11.89 -29.01
CA ASP A 5 -13.63 10.50 -29.25
C ASP A 5 -12.42 9.64 -29.61
N ARG A 6 -11.47 10.22 -30.36
CA ARG A 6 -10.21 9.55 -30.70
C ARG A 6 -9.32 9.37 -29.47
N LEU A 7 -9.30 10.36 -28.57
CA LEU A 7 -8.57 10.26 -27.32
C LEU A 7 -9.22 9.24 -26.36
N SER A 8 -10.56 9.18 -26.32
CA SER A 8 -11.29 8.22 -25.48
C SER A 8 -11.18 6.78 -26.00
N SER A 9 -11.16 6.58 -27.32
CA SER A 9 -10.96 5.26 -27.93
C SER A 9 -9.55 4.72 -27.71
N LEU A 10 -8.53 5.60 -27.78
CA LEU A 10 -7.14 5.26 -27.44
C LEU A 10 -6.98 4.87 -25.95
N LEU A 11 -7.72 5.53 -25.05
CA LEU A 11 -7.71 5.23 -23.61
C LEU A 11 -8.41 3.92 -23.24
N LYS A 12 -9.54 3.58 -23.88
CA LYS A 12 -10.37 2.42 -23.49
C LYS A 12 -9.91 1.08 -24.07
N SER A 13 -9.32 1.05 -25.28
CA SER A 13 -9.15 -0.21 -26.01
C SER A 13 -7.75 -0.81 -25.96
N ASN A 14 -6.69 -0.05 -25.66
CA ASN A 14 -5.33 -0.50 -25.96
C ASN A 14 -4.36 -0.52 -24.76
N ILE A 15 -4.76 0.00 -23.61
CA ILE A 15 -3.86 0.11 -22.45
C ILE A 15 -3.58 -1.27 -21.83
N ASN A 16 -4.56 -2.18 -21.81
CA ASN A 16 -4.39 -3.50 -21.19
C ASN A 16 -3.46 -4.42 -22.01
N ASP A 17 -3.56 -4.37 -23.33
CA ASP A 17 -2.79 -5.21 -24.26
C ASP A 17 -1.39 -4.63 -24.60
N LEU A 18 -1.24 -3.30 -24.55
CA LEU A 18 0.08 -2.67 -24.71
C LEU A 18 0.94 -2.76 -23.44
N ILE A 19 0.35 -2.70 -22.24
CA ILE A 19 1.10 -2.87 -20.98
C ILE A 19 1.67 -4.29 -20.86
N SER A 20 0.95 -5.30 -21.34
CA SER A 20 1.38 -6.70 -21.28
C SER A 20 2.46 -7.06 -22.32
N LYS A 21 2.66 -6.23 -23.36
CA LYS A 21 3.71 -6.40 -24.39
C LYS A 21 4.85 -5.38 -24.33
N ALA A 22 4.74 -4.34 -23.51
CA ALA A 22 5.79 -3.33 -23.41
C ALA A 22 6.96 -3.84 -22.55
N GLU A 23 8.15 -3.87 -23.13
CA GLU A 23 9.42 -4.14 -22.43
C GLU A 23 9.67 -3.15 -21.27
N ASP A 24 9.15 -1.91 -21.39
CA ASP A 24 9.22 -0.88 -20.35
C ASP A 24 7.88 -0.10 -20.24
N PRO A 25 6.97 -0.52 -19.35
CA PRO A 25 5.68 0.16 -19.12
C PRO A 25 5.84 1.61 -18.63
N GLU A 26 6.93 1.92 -17.92
CA GLU A 26 7.19 3.27 -17.38
C GLU A 26 7.47 4.24 -18.53
N LYS A 27 8.33 3.85 -19.49
CA LYS A 27 8.59 4.65 -20.70
C LYS A 27 7.33 4.86 -21.52
N MET A 28 6.51 3.82 -21.73
CA MET A 28 5.29 3.94 -22.51
C MET A 28 4.30 4.94 -21.88
N LEU A 29 4.04 4.83 -20.57
CA LEU A 29 3.15 5.75 -19.88
C LEU A 29 3.69 7.19 -19.88
N ASN A 30 5.02 7.36 -19.81
CA ASN A 30 5.66 8.67 -19.96
C ASN A 30 5.41 9.25 -21.36
N GLN A 31 5.57 8.45 -22.42
CA GLN A 31 5.36 8.90 -23.79
C GLN A 31 3.90 9.32 -24.04
N ILE A 32 2.93 8.53 -23.57
CA ILE A 32 1.50 8.87 -23.67
C ILE A 32 1.24 10.24 -23.03
N LEU A 33 1.82 10.51 -21.85
CA LEU A 33 1.65 11.81 -21.18
C LEU A 33 2.27 12.96 -21.99
N VAL A 34 3.42 12.73 -22.62
CA VAL A 34 4.07 13.72 -23.50
C VAL A 34 3.20 14.01 -24.72
N ASP A 35 2.67 12.98 -25.36
CA ASP A 35 1.80 13.11 -26.52
C ASP A 35 0.51 13.87 -26.16
N MET A 36 -0.12 13.52 -25.03
CA MET A 36 -1.31 14.23 -24.54
C MET A 36 -1.02 15.72 -24.28
N LYS A 37 0.12 16.06 -23.67
CA LYS A 37 0.54 17.45 -23.46
C LYS A 37 0.79 18.17 -24.80
N GLY A 38 1.40 17.49 -25.76
CA GLY A 38 1.59 18.01 -27.11
C GLY A 38 0.27 18.33 -27.80
N GLN A 39 -0.72 17.44 -27.70
CA GLN A 39 -2.07 17.67 -28.22
C GLN A 39 -2.78 18.82 -27.48
N LEU A 40 -2.59 18.97 -26.17
CA LEU A 40 -3.12 20.09 -25.41
C LEU A 40 -2.58 21.43 -25.92
N VAL A 41 -1.28 21.52 -26.26
CA VAL A 41 -0.69 22.74 -26.83
C VAL A 41 -1.32 23.07 -28.19
N LYS A 42 -1.50 22.07 -29.06
CA LYS A 42 -2.17 22.26 -30.36
C LYS A 42 -3.62 22.72 -30.18
N ALA A 43 -4.36 22.09 -29.26
CA ALA A 43 -5.72 22.49 -28.92
C ALA A 43 -5.76 23.94 -28.41
N LYS A 44 -4.84 24.34 -27.53
CA LYS A 44 -4.71 25.73 -27.05
C LYS A 44 -4.54 26.72 -28.21
N GLN A 45 -3.70 26.40 -29.19
CA GLN A 45 -3.48 27.25 -30.36
C GLN A 45 -4.76 27.39 -31.21
N GLN A 46 -5.48 26.29 -31.44
CA GLN A 46 -6.74 26.31 -32.18
C GLN A 46 -7.83 27.12 -31.46
N VAL A 47 -7.97 26.96 -30.15
CA VAL A 47 -8.91 27.76 -29.35
C VAL A 47 -8.50 29.23 -29.34
N ALA A 48 -7.21 29.55 -29.28
CA ALA A 48 -6.73 30.92 -29.38
C ALA A 48 -7.08 31.57 -30.74
N SER A 49 -6.97 30.81 -31.83
CA SER A 49 -7.43 31.27 -33.16
C SER A 49 -8.93 31.56 -33.16
N ALA A 50 -9.75 30.65 -32.64
CA ALA A 50 -11.19 30.85 -32.55
C ALA A 50 -11.57 32.09 -31.72
N ILE A 51 -10.87 32.34 -30.60
CA ILE A 51 -11.05 33.56 -29.80
C ILE A 51 -10.64 34.81 -30.58
N ALA A 52 -9.57 34.74 -31.37
CA ALA A 52 -9.15 35.87 -32.20
C ALA A 52 -10.20 36.18 -33.28
N ASP A 53 -10.76 35.14 -33.91
CA ASP A 53 -11.82 35.28 -34.91
C ASP A 53 -13.11 35.86 -34.28
N GLU A 54 -13.50 35.38 -33.10
CA GLU A 54 -14.63 35.93 -32.31
C GLU A 54 -14.43 37.43 -32.03
N LYS A 55 -13.24 37.83 -31.57
CA LYS A 55 -12.91 39.24 -31.29
C LYS A 55 -12.92 40.10 -32.55
N ARG A 56 -12.37 39.59 -33.65
CA ARG A 56 -12.39 40.29 -34.93
C ARG A 56 -13.82 40.54 -35.40
N LEU A 57 -14.71 39.56 -35.22
CA LEU A 57 -16.12 39.70 -35.57
C LEU A 57 -16.81 40.73 -34.66
N ARG A 58 -16.48 40.75 -33.36
CA ARG A 58 -16.95 41.79 -32.44
C ARG A 58 -16.53 43.19 -32.88
N ASP A 59 -15.26 43.36 -33.26
CA ASP A 59 -14.75 44.65 -33.73
C ASP A 59 -15.49 45.13 -34.99
N GLN A 60 -15.87 44.21 -35.89
CA GLN A 60 -16.68 44.52 -37.08
C GLN A 60 -18.10 44.96 -36.70
N VAL A 61 -18.74 44.27 -35.77
CA VAL A 61 -20.06 44.68 -35.22
C VAL A 61 -19.99 46.10 -34.67
N ASP A 62 -19.01 46.36 -33.81
CA ASP A 62 -18.83 47.67 -33.19
C ASP A 62 -18.50 48.75 -34.24
N GLN A 63 -17.80 48.41 -35.32
CA GLN A 63 -17.52 49.33 -36.43
C GLN A 63 -18.79 49.69 -37.23
N GLU A 64 -19.64 48.72 -37.55
CA GLU A 64 -20.91 48.98 -38.25
C GLU A 64 -21.85 49.86 -37.41
N TYR A 65 -21.95 49.59 -36.10
CA TYR A 65 -22.74 50.43 -35.21
C TYR A 65 -22.19 51.85 -35.06
N ARG A 66 -20.87 52.04 -35.07
CA ARG A 66 -20.28 53.39 -35.12
C ARG A 66 -20.63 54.12 -36.43
N GLN A 67 -20.54 53.44 -37.57
CA GLN A 67 -20.92 54.03 -38.86
C GLN A 67 -22.40 54.42 -38.87
N ALA A 68 -23.27 53.57 -38.34
CA ALA A 68 -24.68 53.89 -38.17
C ALA A 68 -24.88 55.17 -37.33
N GLN A 69 -24.25 55.26 -36.16
CA GLN A 69 -24.34 56.46 -35.31
C GLN A 69 -23.82 57.72 -36.00
N ASP A 70 -22.75 57.62 -36.80
CA ASP A 70 -22.22 58.77 -37.53
C ASP A 70 -23.15 59.23 -38.65
N TRP A 71 -23.83 58.29 -39.34
CA TRP A 71 -24.89 58.63 -40.30
C TRP A 71 -26.12 59.24 -39.64
N GLU A 72 -26.49 58.79 -38.44
CA GLU A 72 -27.55 59.40 -37.64
C GLU A 72 -27.22 60.85 -37.28
N LYS A 73 -25.99 61.12 -36.82
CA LYS A 73 -25.52 62.49 -36.57
C LYS A 73 -25.57 63.38 -37.82
N ARG A 74 -25.18 62.84 -38.98
CA ARG A 74 -25.28 63.55 -40.26
C ARG A 74 -26.74 63.83 -40.65
N ALA A 75 -27.64 62.88 -40.41
CA ALA A 75 -29.07 63.08 -40.63
C ALA A 75 -29.62 64.21 -39.75
N MET A 76 -29.28 64.22 -38.46
CA MET A 76 -29.67 65.28 -37.53
C MET A 76 -29.17 66.66 -37.98
N LEU A 77 -27.91 66.76 -38.42
CA LEU A 77 -27.35 68.01 -38.95
C LEU A 77 -28.07 68.47 -40.23
N ALA A 78 -28.38 67.55 -41.14
CA ALA A 78 -29.12 67.89 -42.37
C ALA A 78 -30.53 68.41 -42.05
N VAL A 79 -31.21 67.85 -41.04
CA VAL A 79 -32.52 68.35 -40.58
C VAL A 79 -32.40 69.75 -39.98
N GLN A 80 -31.37 70.01 -39.16
CA GLN A 80 -31.12 71.34 -38.59
C GLN A 80 -30.91 72.41 -39.66
N GLU A 81 -30.27 72.04 -40.78
CA GLU A 81 -30.04 72.90 -41.94
C GLU A 81 -31.23 72.96 -42.92
N GLY A 82 -32.37 72.32 -42.60
CA GLY A 82 -33.57 72.29 -43.45
C GLY A 82 -33.41 71.51 -44.75
N ARG A 83 -32.43 70.60 -44.83
CA ARG A 83 -32.11 69.79 -46.01
C ARG A 83 -32.67 68.38 -45.87
N ASP A 84 -34.00 68.26 -45.93
CA ASP A 84 -34.73 67.01 -45.72
C ASP A 84 -34.32 65.87 -46.67
N ASP A 85 -33.98 66.19 -47.92
CA ASP A 85 -33.53 65.18 -48.90
C ASP A 85 -32.20 64.54 -48.50
N LEU A 86 -31.27 65.33 -47.95
CA LEU A 86 -29.99 64.82 -47.43
C LEU A 86 -30.21 64.04 -46.13
N ALA A 87 -31.12 64.49 -45.27
CA ALA A 87 -31.47 63.76 -44.05
C ALA A 87 -32.04 62.37 -44.37
N LYS A 88 -32.94 62.26 -45.34
CA LYS A 88 -33.49 60.98 -45.79
C LYS A 88 -32.40 60.05 -46.33
N GLN A 89 -31.48 60.55 -47.16
CA GLN A 89 -30.37 59.75 -47.67
C GLN A 89 -29.44 59.26 -46.55
N ALA A 90 -29.13 60.11 -45.57
CA ALA A 90 -28.33 59.74 -44.41
C ALA A 90 -29.04 58.67 -43.55
N LEU A 91 -30.36 58.78 -43.36
CA LEU A 91 -31.15 57.78 -42.64
C LEU A 91 -31.19 56.42 -43.36
N VAL A 92 -31.22 56.41 -44.70
CA VAL A 92 -31.10 55.15 -45.47
C VAL A 92 -29.75 54.48 -45.18
N ARG A 93 -28.64 55.23 -45.21
CA ARG A 93 -27.31 54.71 -44.87
C ARG A 93 -27.22 54.24 -43.42
N HIS A 94 -27.80 54.99 -42.49
CA HIS A 94 -27.92 54.55 -41.09
C HIS A 94 -28.63 53.20 -40.99
N GLY A 95 -29.78 53.03 -41.66
CA GLY A 95 -30.52 51.78 -41.68
C GLY A 95 -29.73 50.61 -42.27
N GLU A 96 -28.99 50.82 -43.36
CA GLU A 96 -28.10 49.82 -43.96
C GLU A 96 -27.04 49.33 -42.95
N HIS A 97 -26.29 50.26 -42.35
CA HIS A 97 -25.25 49.92 -41.36
C HIS A 97 -25.83 49.30 -40.08
N MET A 98 -27.00 49.75 -39.62
CA MET A 98 -27.69 49.14 -38.48
C MET A 98 -28.08 47.69 -38.77
N SER A 99 -28.66 47.42 -39.95
CA SER A 99 -29.08 46.07 -40.34
C SER A 99 -27.88 45.14 -40.51
N HIS A 100 -26.79 45.63 -41.09
CA HIS A 100 -25.53 44.88 -41.18
C HIS A 100 -24.94 44.58 -39.80
N GLY A 101 -24.91 45.56 -38.91
CA GLY A 101 -24.46 45.40 -37.52
C GLY A 101 -25.24 44.32 -36.78
N GLN A 102 -26.57 44.33 -36.88
CA GLN A 102 -27.45 43.32 -36.28
C GLN A 102 -27.19 41.90 -36.81
N THR A 103 -26.97 41.77 -38.13
CA THR A 103 -26.67 40.48 -38.77
C THR A 103 -25.33 39.93 -38.30
N LEU A 104 -24.30 40.79 -38.23
CA LEU A 104 -22.99 40.42 -37.70
C LEU A 104 -23.04 40.09 -36.21
N GLU A 105 -23.88 40.80 -35.43
CA GLU A 105 -24.04 40.56 -33.99
C GLU A 105 -24.65 39.19 -33.71
N ALA A 106 -25.67 38.78 -34.48
CA ALA A 106 -26.22 37.43 -34.39
C ALA A 106 -25.18 36.36 -34.72
N THR A 107 -24.33 36.61 -35.72
CA THR A 107 -23.22 35.72 -36.08
C THR A 107 -22.18 35.66 -34.96
N TRP A 108 -21.82 36.81 -34.38
CA TRP A 108 -20.88 36.92 -33.27
C TRP A 108 -21.36 36.14 -32.05
N GLU A 109 -22.63 36.25 -31.67
CA GLU A 109 -23.16 35.54 -30.52
C GLU A 109 -23.09 34.01 -30.71
N SER A 110 -23.34 33.51 -31.92
CA SER A 110 -23.13 32.10 -32.25
C SER A 110 -21.66 31.67 -32.08
N HIS A 111 -20.72 32.44 -32.64
CA HIS A 111 -19.29 32.17 -32.54
C HIS A 111 -18.78 32.26 -31.09
N ARG A 112 -19.31 33.19 -30.30
CA ARG A 112 -19.01 33.34 -28.87
C ARG A 112 -19.44 32.09 -28.10
N MET A 113 -20.66 31.60 -28.31
CA MET A 113 -21.14 30.38 -27.66
C MET A 113 -20.28 29.16 -28.02
N GLU A 114 -19.87 29.02 -29.27
CA GLU A 114 -18.97 27.96 -29.71
C GLU A 114 -17.58 28.08 -29.07
N THR A 115 -17.04 29.29 -29.02
CA THR A 115 -15.75 29.57 -28.41
C THR A 115 -15.75 29.28 -26.90
N GLU A 116 -16.84 29.57 -26.20
CA GLU A 116 -17.00 29.18 -24.79
C GLU A 116 -17.04 27.65 -24.62
N LYS A 117 -17.73 26.91 -25.49
CA LYS A 117 -17.72 25.44 -25.48
C LYS A 117 -16.30 24.90 -25.70
N LEU A 118 -15.53 25.50 -26.59
CA LEU A 118 -14.14 25.14 -26.85
C LEU A 118 -13.24 25.40 -25.64
N LYS A 119 -13.40 26.55 -24.96
CA LYS A 119 -12.68 26.87 -23.70
C LYS A 119 -12.97 25.84 -22.61
N ASN A 120 -14.24 25.46 -22.44
CA ASN A 120 -14.63 24.44 -21.45
C ASN A 120 -14.05 23.06 -21.80
N SER A 121 -14.13 22.66 -23.07
CA SER A 121 -13.54 21.39 -23.53
C SER A 121 -12.02 21.34 -23.32
N LEU A 122 -11.34 22.48 -23.47
CA LEU A 122 -9.91 22.60 -23.22
C LEU A 122 -9.56 22.46 -21.73
N ARG A 123 -10.41 23.00 -20.84
CA ARG A 123 -10.28 22.81 -19.38
C ARG A 123 -10.46 21.34 -19.02
N ASP A 124 -11.48 20.69 -19.54
CA ASP A 124 -11.73 19.26 -19.31
C ASP A 124 -10.57 18.39 -19.80
N LEU A 125 -9.99 18.73 -20.96
CA LEU A 125 -8.81 18.04 -21.49
C LEU A 125 -7.61 18.18 -20.54
N ASN A 126 -7.38 19.37 -19.99
CA ASN A 126 -6.33 19.61 -19.03
C ASN A 126 -6.53 18.80 -17.73
N ASP A 127 -7.76 18.76 -17.22
CA ASP A 127 -8.09 18.02 -16.00
C ASP A 127 -7.90 16.50 -16.20
N LYS A 128 -8.29 15.97 -17.36
CA LYS A 128 -8.03 14.57 -17.75
C LYS A 128 -6.54 14.26 -17.86
N ILE A 129 -5.71 15.20 -18.33
CA ILE A 129 -4.26 15.03 -18.39
C ILE A 129 -3.66 14.95 -16.99
N GLU A 130 -4.11 15.78 -16.06
CA GLU A 130 -3.65 15.70 -14.67
C GLU A 130 -4.13 14.42 -13.98
N GLU A 131 -5.33 13.93 -14.30
CA GLU A 131 -5.78 12.61 -13.85
C GLU A 131 -4.92 11.47 -14.41
N ALA A 132 -4.60 11.51 -15.70
CA ALA A 132 -3.71 10.54 -16.35
C ALA A 132 -2.31 10.55 -15.71
N LYS A 133 -1.80 11.72 -15.35
CA LYS A 133 -0.52 11.88 -14.61
C LYS A 133 -0.56 11.20 -13.25
N ARG A 134 -1.63 11.37 -12.48
CA ARG A 134 -1.81 10.68 -11.18
C ARG A 134 -1.89 9.16 -11.36
N LYS A 135 -2.67 8.70 -12.34
CA LYS A 135 -2.79 7.27 -12.68
C LYS A 135 -1.45 6.66 -13.09
N LYS A 136 -0.67 7.37 -13.92
CA LYS A 136 0.69 6.96 -14.28
C LYS A 136 1.56 6.73 -13.05
N ASN A 137 1.62 7.70 -12.14
CA ASN A 137 2.47 7.60 -10.94
C ASN A 137 2.07 6.40 -10.06
N LEU A 138 0.76 6.15 -9.92
CA LEU A 138 0.25 4.98 -9.21
C LEU A 138 0.67 3.67 -9.89
N LEU A 139 0.57 3.60 -11.22
CA LEU A 139 0.95 2.41 -11.99
C LEU A 139 2.45 2.13 -11.89
N ILE A 140 3.31 3.16 -11.99
CA ILE A 140 4.76 3.04 -11.80
C ILE A 140 5.08 2.53 -10.39
N ALA A 141 4.43 3.08 -9.35
CA ALA A 141 4.65 2.62 -7.98
C ALA A 141 4.24 1.15 -7.78
N ARG A 142 3.11 0.73 -8.37
CA ARG A 142 2.67 -0.67 -8.35
C ARG A 142 3.64 -1.59 -9.10
N GLN A 143 4.13 -1.17 -10.26
CA GLN A 143 5.12 -1.93 -11.02
C GLN A 143 6.41 -2.11 -10.22
N ARG A 144 6.94 -1.04 -9.60
CA ARG A 144 8.14 -1.12 -8.75
C ARG A 144 7.95 -2.05 -7.55
N ARG A 145 6.76 -2.01 -6.93
CA ARG A 145 6.41 -2.95 -5.85
C ARG A 145 6.39 -4.40 -6.35
N ALA A 146 5.75 -4.66 -7.48
CA ALA A 146 5.69 -5.99 -8.07
C ALA A 146 7.09 -6.52 -8.43
N GLN A 147 7.95 -5.67 -9.02
CA GLN A 147 9.35 -6.01 -9.32
C GLN A 147 10.16 -6.31 -8.05
N ALA A 148 9.96 -5.55 -6.97
CA ALA A 148 10.62 -5.81 -5.70
C ALA A 148 10.16 -7.16 -5.09
N GLN A 149 8.86 -7.44 -5.13
CA GLN A 149 8.31 -8.73 -4.66
C GLN A 149 8.85 -9.90 -5.49
N GLN A 150 8.92 -9.75 -6.82
CA GLN A 150 9.47 -10.75 -7.71
C GLN A 150 10.95 -11.01 -7.41
N ARG A 151 11.78 -9.96 -7.27
CA ARG A 151 13.20 -10.11 -6.91
C ARG A 151 13.42 -10.78 -5.56
N ILE A 152 12.57 -10.48 -4.57
CA ILE A 152 12.62 -11.15 -3.26
C ILE A 152 12.28 -12.63 -3.43
N ALA A 153 11.22 -12.97 -4.18
CA ALA A 153 10.84 -14.35 -4.43
C ALA A 153 11.93 -15.13 -5.21
N GLU A 154 12.52 -14.53 -6.25
CA GLU A 154 13.65 -15.09 -7.00
C GLU A 154 14.86 -15.32 -6.11
N THR A 155 15.21 -14.35 -5.24
CA THR A 155 16.31 -14.48 -4.29
C THR A 155 16.04 -15.62 -3.30
N MET A 156 14.84 -15.68 -2.72
CA MET A 156 14.45 -16.76 -1.80
C MET A 156 14.47 -18.13 -2.49
N SER A 157 13.95 -18.23 -3.71
CA SER A 157 14.01 -19.46 -4.53
C SER A 157 15.46 -19.88 -4.78
N SER A 158 16.31 -18.93 -5.22
CA SER A 158 17.74 -19.19 -5.46
C SER A 158 18.51 -19.56 -4.19
N MET A 159 18.11 -19.05 -3.02
CA MET A 159 18.68 -19.44 -1.73
C MET A 159 18.23 -20.84 -1.31
N SER A 160 17.03 -21.27 -1.68
CA SER A 160 16.58 -22.65 -1.45
C SER A 160 17.24 -23.64 -2.41
N GLU A 161 17.53 -23.22 -3.64
CA GLU A 161 18.24 -24.04 -4.65
C GLU A 161 19.75 -24.10 -4.39
N ASN A 162 20.35 -23.04 -3.86
CA ASN A 162 21.76 -23.05 -3.46
C ASN A 162 21.91 -23.76 -2.10
N SER A 163 22.60 -24.89 -2.13
CA SER A 163 22.94 -25.82 -1.04
C SER A 163 23.68 -25.22 0.16
N ALA A 164 23.73 -23.90 0.35
CA ALA A 164 24.41 -23.28 1.48
C ALA A 164 23.81 -23.74 2.81
N PHE A 165 22.47 -23.76 2.93
CA PHE A 165 21.80 -24.27 4.13
C PHE A 165 22.02 -25.78 4.31
N GLU A 166 21.99 -26.55 3.22
CA GLU A 166 22.25 -27.99 3.24
C GLU A 166 23.71 -28.32 3.62
N ALA A 167 24.67 -27.53 3.16
CA ALA A 167 26.09 -27.64 3.48
C ALA A 167 26.36 -27.27 4.94
N PHE A 168 25.67 -26.25 5.47
CA PHE A 168 25.68 -25.94 6.90
C PHE A 168 25.14 -27.11 7.72
N SER A 169 23.99 -27.69 7.35
CA SER A 169 23.42 -28.85 8.06
C SER A 169 24.34 -30.08 8.00
N ARG A 170 24.98 -30.37 6.86
CA ARG A 170 25.96 -31.47 6.75
C ARG A 170 27.21 -31.22 7.60
N MET A 171 27.64 -29.97 7.75
CA MET A 171 28.80 -29.63 8.59
C MET A 171 28.44 -29.72 10.08
N GLU A 172 27.25 -29.28 10.46
CA GLU A 172 26.70 -29.45 11.81
C GLU A 172 26.64 -30.93 12.20
N GLU A 173 26.11 -31.79 11.33
CA GLU A 173 26.04 -33.23 11.56
C GLU A 173 27.44 -33.89 11.67
N ARG A 174 28.42 -33.38 10.92
CA ARG A 174 29.83 -33.80 11.02
C ARG A 174 30.47 -33.39 12.34
N ILE A 175 30.18 -32.18 12.82
CA ILE A 175 30.67 -31.70 14.12
C ILE A 175 30.06 -32.55 15.23
N VAL A 176 28.74 -32.73 15.24
CA VAL A 176 28.03 -33.55 16.24
C VAL A 176 28.53 -34.99 16.25
N SER A 177 28.75 -35.61 15.08
CA SER A 177 29.31 -36.96 15.02
C SER A 177 30.75 -37.03 15.52
N THR A 178 31.55 -36.00 15.27
CA THR A 178 32.93 -35.89 15.78
C THR A 178 32.93 -35.72 17.30
N GLU A 179 32.06 -34.86 17.84
CA GLU A 179 31.87 -34.69 19.29
C GLU A 179 31.44 -35.98 19.96
N LYS A 180 30.43 -36.67 19.40
CA LYS A 180 30.00 -37.99 19.89
C LYS A 180 31.13 -39.02 19.84
N ARG A 181 31.98 -38.99 18.80
CA ARG A 181 33.13 -39.90 18.69
C ARG A 181 34.21 -39.58 19.71
N ILE A 182 34.46 -38.30 19.99
CA ILE A 182 35.38 -37.86 21.04
C ILE A 182 34.86 -38.32 22.40
N GLN A 183 33.57 -38.14 22.67
CA GLN A 183 32.93 -38.60 23.90
C GLN A 183 33.02 -40.12 24.05
N ALA A 184 32.70 -40.88 23.00
CA ALA A 184 32.85 -42.34 23.00
C ALA A 184 34.31 -42.78 23.18
N SER A 185 35.29 -42.08 22.59
CA SER A 185 36.70 -42.40 22.83
C SER A 185 37.16 -42.06 24.25
N ALA A 186 36.62 -40.99 24.85
CA ALA A 186 36.89 -40.68 26.25
C ALA A 186 36.32 -41.75 27.19
N GLU A 187 35.12 -42.28 26.90
CA GLU A 187 34.54 -43.42 27.63
C GLU A 187 35.38 -44.69 27.45
N ILE A 188 35.87 -44.98 26.24
CA ILE A 188 36.76 -46.13 25.97
C ILE A 188 38.12 -45.96 26.67
N ASP A 189 38.73 -44.77 26.66
CA ASP A 189 39.98 -44.53 27.37
C ASP A 189 39.79 -44.69 28.88
N GLU A 190 38.66 -44.26 29.44
CA GLU A 190 38.28 -44.55 30.83
C GLU A 190 38.14 -46.07 31.09
N GLU A 191 37.60 -46.82 30.12
CA GLU A 191 37.35 -48.26 30.24
C GLU A 191 38.58 -49.15 29.99
N PHE A 192 39.53 -48.70 29.16
CA PHE A 192 40.68 -49.51 28.69
C PHE A 192 42.06 -49.01 29.13
N THR A 193 42.27 -47.71 29.42
CA THR A 193 43.57 -47.19 29.91
C THR A 193 43.65 -47.08 31.44
N GLY A 194 42.50 -47.19 32.11
CA GLY A 194 42.47 -47.40 33.55
C GLY A 194 43.03 -48.77 33.89
N ASP A 195 44.26 -48.81 34.37
CA ASP A 195 44.89 -49.99 34.97
C ASP A 195 43.92 -50.61 35.99
N LYS A 196 43.15 -51.63 35.56
CA LYS A 196 42.04 -52.21 36.32
C LYS A 196 42.52 -52.67 37.70
N LEU A 197 43.78 -53.11 37.78
CA LEU A 197 44.44 -53.50 39.01
C LEU A 197 44.64 -52.30 39.97
N ALA A 198 45.09 -51.15 39.47
CA ALA A 198 45.25 -49.93 40.26
C ALA A 198 43.91 -49.36 40.75
N ASN A 199 42.85 -49.46 39.94
CA ASN A 199 41.50 -49.06 40.34
C ASN A 199 40.87 -50.02 41.36
N ASP A 200 41.12 -51.33 41.25
CA ASP A 200 40.71 -52.33 42.23
C ASP A 200 41.45 -52.15 43.57
N PHE A 201 42.75 -51.80 43.55
CA PHE A 201 43.49 -51.41 44.76
C PHE A 201 42.98 -50.11 45.39
N LYS A 202 42.62 -49.09 44.60
CA LYS A 202 41.99 -47.85 45.11
C LYS A 202 40.61 -48.10 45.72
N ARG A 203 39.82 -49.03 45.15
CA ARG A 203 38.54 -49.47 45.76
C ARG A 203 38.77 -50.26 47.04
N LEU A 204 39.83 -51.07 47.11
CA LEU A 204 40.26 -51.75 48.34
C LEU A 204 40.78 -50.78 49.41
N GLU A 205 41.50 -49.71 49.04
CA GLU A 205 41.89 -48.67 50.01
C GLU A 205 40.69 -47.87 50.50
N LYS A 206 39.74 -47.54 49.63
CA LYS A 206 38.49 -46.90 50.05
C LYS A 206 37.61 -47.82 50.90
N SER A 207 37.58 -49.12 50.64
CA SER A 207 36.83 -50.08 51.47
C SER A 207 37.57 -50.42 52.78
N ALA A 208 38.90 -50.49 52.78
CA ALA A 208 39.72 -50.59 53.98
C ALA A 208 39.62 -49.32 54.86
N GLY A 209 39.49 -48.15 54.23
CA GLY A 209 39.20 -46.88 54.91
C GLY A 209 37.77 -46.76 55.46
N ALA A 210 36.82 -47.56 54.98
CA ALA A 210 35.45 -47.60 55.49
C ALA A 210 35.30 -48.47 56.77
N VAL A 211 36.25 -49.35 57.08
CA VAL A 211 36.24 -50.17 58.31
C VAL A 211 36.56 -49.34 59.57
N GLY A 212 37.23 -48.19 59.43
CA GLY A 212 37.61 -47.34 60.56
C GLY A 212 36.48 -46.47 61.14
N VAL A 213 35.50 -46.08 60.32
CA VAL A 213 34.44 -45.14 60.73
C VAL A 213 33.40 -45.79 61.63
N ASP A 214 33.04 -47.05 61.38
CA ASP A 214 32.11 -47.80 62.22
C ASP A 214 32.74 -48.18 63.58
N GLN A 215 34.05 -48.46 63.60
CA GLN A 215 34.79 -48.73 64.83
C GLN A 215 34.95 -47.48 65.72
N GLN A 216 35.14 -46.30 65.10
CA GLN A 216 35.18 -45.02 65.80
C GLN A 216 33.80 -44.62 66.35
N LEU A 217 32.70 -44.95 65.64
CA LEU A 217 31.33 -44.72 66.13
C LEU A 217 30.98 -45.63 67.32
N LEU A 218 31.46 -46.88 67.32
CA LEU A 218 31.27 -47.84 68.42
C LEU A 218 32.03 -47.42 69.69
N ALA A 219 33.26 -46.94 69.53
CA ALA A 219 34.07 -46.39 70.62
C ALA A 219 33.48 -45.11 71.19
N LEU A 220 32.90 -44.23 70.35
CA LEU A 220 32.21 -43.01 70.81
C LEU A 220 30.93 -43.35 71.61
N LYS A 221 30.14 -44.35 71.15
CA LYS A 221 28.94 -44.82 71.87
C LYS A 221 29.27 -45.50 73.20
N GLN A 222 30.38 -46.24 73.29
CA GLN A 222 30.89 -46.78 74.56
C GLN A 222 31.34 -45.67 75.52
N LYS A 223 32.01 -44.64 75.01
CA LYS A 223 32.45 -43.49 75.83
C LYS A 223 31.29 -42.62 76.32
N MET A 224 30.13 -42.70 75.66
CA MET A 224 28.91 -41.96 75.98
C MET A 224 27.88 -42.78 76.81
N GLY A 225 28.16 -44.04 77.14
CA GLY A 225 27.41 -44.80 78.15
C GLY A 225 25.94 -45.12 77.84
N MET A 226 25.55 -45.25 76.57
CA MET A 226 24.15 -45.47 76.19
C MET A 226 23.90 -46.88 75.64
N LEU A 227 23.66 -47.83 76.56
CA LEU A 227 22.89 -49.05 76.31
C LEU A 227 22.00 -49.30 77.54
N PRO A 228 20.67 -49.52 77.37
CA PRO A 228 19.87 -50.21 78.36
C PRO A 228 19.51 -51.62 77.91
N ALA A 229 19.47 -52.53 78.89
CA ALA A 229 19.02 -53.91 78.78
C ALA A 229 17.53 -54.05 79.17
N GLY A 230 16.82 -55.02 78.58
CA GLY A 230 15.65 -55.68 79.18
C GLY A 230 14.30 -55.59 78.45
N ALA A 231 13.81 -56.71 77.92
CA ALA A 231 12.43 -57.01 77.47
C ALA A 231 11.47 -57.26 78.68
N PRO A 232 10.11 -57.47 78.61
CA PRO A 232 9.28 -57.97 77.49
C PRO A 232 7.80 -57.43 77.33
N GLN A 233 7.17 -57.83 76.22
CA GLN A 233 5.74 -58.17 75.93
C GLN A 233 4.53 -57.20 76.07
N THR A 234 3.60 -57.42 75.11
CA THR A 234 2.12 -57.28 75.09
C THR A 234 1.39 -56.00 74.63
N ASN A 235 0.99 -56.04 73.34
CA ASN A 235 -0.40 -56.10 72.80
C ASN A 235 -1.27 -54.84 72.59
N ARG A 236 -2.05 -54.91 71.48
CA ARG A 236 -3.24 -54.16 70.98
C ARG A 236 -2.97 -53.04 69.95
N GLN A 237 -3.31 -53.24 68.66
CA GLN A 237 -4.64 -53.05 67.98
C GLN A 237 -5.01 -51.57 67.84
N LEU A 238 -5.61 -51.00 66.78
CA LEU A 238 -6.23 -51.41 65.51
C LEU A 238 -6.68 -50.08 64.82
N GLY A 239 -6.98 -50.12 63.51
CA GLY A 239 -7.99 -49.25 62.87
C GLY A 239 -7.43 -48.22 61.86
N THR A 240 -7.38 -48.45 60.55
CA THR A 240 -8.44 -48.60 59.50
C THR A 240 -9.19 -47.32 59.13
N GLY A 241 -9.23 -47.00 57.83
CA GLY A 241 -10.37 -46.28 57.22
C GLY A 241 -10.04 -45.21 56.19
N ALA A 242 -9.85 -45.59 54.92
CA ALA A 242 -10.37 -44.83 53.77
C ALA A 242 -11.72 -45.49 53.37
N PRO A 243 -12.49 -45.05 52.34
CA PRO A 243 -12.39 -43.89 51.44
C PRO A 243 -13.79 -43.24 51.12
N GLN A 244 -13.86 -42.50 50.00
CA GLN A 244 -15.02 -42.29 49.08
C GLN A 244 -15.97 -41.09 49.31
N ASN A 245 -16.01 -40.17 48.33
CA ASN A 245 -17.09 -39.95 47.32
C ASN A 245 -18.23 -39.07 47.89
N ALA A 246 -18.97 -38.25 47.16
CA ALA A 246 -19.01 -37.70 45.81
C ALA A 246 -20.29 -36.83 45.78
N ARG A 247 -20.35 -35.82 44.90
CA ARG A 247 -21.60 -35.18 44.35
C ARG A 247 -22.51 -34.49 45.39
N GLU A 248 -23.41 -33.57 45.11
CA GLU A 248 -23.96 -32.76 44.00
C GLU A 248 -24.94 -31.81 44.75
N GLU A 249 -25.31 -30.66 44.18
CA GLU A 249 -26.58 -29.90 44.36
C GLU A 249 -26.30 -28.42 44.01
N THR A 250 -26.73 -27.89 42.86
CA THR A 250 -28.07 -27.34 42.50
C THR A 250 -28.42 -26.06 43.29
N VAL A 251 -29.19 -25.05 42.86
CA VAL A 251 -29.87 -24.57 41.63
C VAL A 251 -30.61 -23.28 42.07
N HIS A 252 -30.79 -22.30 41.16
CA HIS A 252 -31.78 -21.17 41.16
C HIS A 252 -31.80 -20.21 42.39
N ALA A 253 -32.34 -18.99 42.39
CA ALA A 253 -33.27 -18.19 41.57
C ALA A 253 -32.86 -16.69 41.73
N ASP A 254 -33.38 -15.62 41.11
CA ASP A 254 -34.77 -15.20 40.87
C ASP A 254 -34.82 -14.07 39.82
N ILE A 255 -36.03 -13.88 39.30
CA ILE A 255 -36.51 -13.01 38.21
C ILE A 255 -37.17 -11.73 38.79
N GLU A 256 -37.44 -10.75 37.92
CA GLU A 256 -38.39 -9.60 38.06
C GLU A 256 -37.89 -8.40 38.91
N ASP A 257 -38.12 -7.13 38.57
CA ASP A 257 -39.25 -6.56 37.83
C ASP A 257 -39.01 -5.10 37.37
N LEU A 258 -39.63 -4.77 36.22
CA LEU A 258 -40.29 -3.51 35.78
C LEU A 258 -39.77 -2.12 36.23
N LYS A 259 -39.62 -1.20 35.26
CA LYS A 259 -40.65 -0.17 34.96
C LYS A 259 -40.29 0.73 33.77
N ASP A 260 -41.28 0.87 32.89
CA ASP A 260 -41.45 1.88 31.85
C ASP A 260 -41.42 3.32 32.40
N GLU A 261 -41.04 4.30 31.58
CA GLU A 261 -41.92 5.45 31.24
C GLU A 261 -41.26 6.38 30.20
N THR A 262 -41.99 6.52 29.08
CA THR A 262 -42.18 7.70 28.19
C THR A 262 -41.07 8.19 27.28
#